data_AF-A0A950MUN0-F1
#
_entry.id   AF-A0A950MUN0-F1
#
_cell.length_a   1.000
_cell.length_b   1.000
_cell.length_c   1.000
_cell.angle_alpha   90.00
_cell.angle_beta   90.00
_cell.angle_gamma   90.00
#
_symmetry.space_group_name_H-M   'P 1'
#
loop_
_entity.id
_entity.type
_entity.pdbx_description
1 polymer ?
#
loop_
_entity_poly.entity_id
_entity_poly.type
_entity_poly.pdbx_seq_one_letter_code
_entity_poly.pdbx_strand_id
1 'polypeptide(L)'
;MPEVVSHIVSRCDHARLMELYYWTQEPGLLEIIRAIAGMSASGREALESFFRLGGDPQTVSANWETDGRLVLESDNLGRALEVVTYLMADPTGIIRESEPN
;
A
#
# COMPACT_ATOMS: atom_id res chain seq x y z
N MET A 1 9.82 33.98 -7.30
CA MET A 1 9.63 32.67 -6.63
C MET A 1 9.41 32.93 -5.14
N PRO A 2 8.43 32.32 -4.47
CA PRO A 2 8.20 32.57 -3.04
C PRO A 2 9.45 32.25 -2.22
N GLU A 3 9.75 33.04 -1.17
CA GLU A 3 10.97 32.89 -0.36
C GLU A 3 11.11 31.48 0.24
N VAL A 4 9.99 30.90 0.69
CA VAL A 4 9.93 29.51 1.18
C VAL A 4 10.44 28.51 0.15
N VAL A 5 10.05 28.66 -1.12
CA VAL A 5 10.47 27.75 -2.19
C VAL A 5 11.96 27.93 -2.47
N SER A 6 12.46 29.16 -2.46
CA SER A 6 13.90 29.45 -2.62
C SER A 6 14.75 28.81 -1.54
N HIS A 7 14.28 28.88 -0.30
CA HIS A 7 15.00 28.32 0.85
C HIS A 7 15.03 26.79 0.82
N ILE A 8 13.91 26.15 0.46
CA ILE A 8 13.84 24.69 0.32
C ILE A 8 14.76 24.23 -0.82
N VAL A 9 14.66 24.85 -1.99
CA VAL A 9 15.46 24.49 -3.17
C VAL A 9 16.95 24.65 -2.90
N SER A 10 17.36 25.72 -2.20
CA SER A 10 18.79 25.95 -1.87
C SER A 10 19.42 24.89 -0.96
N ARG A 11 18.61 24.08 -0.29
CA ARG A 11 19.04 23.02 0.64
C ARG A 11 18.98 21.63 0.03
N CYS A 12 18.36 21.47 -1.13
CA CYS A 12 18.33 20.21 -1.86
C CYS A 12 19.59 20.08 -2.71
N ASP A 13 20.12 18.86 -2.80
CA ASP A 13 21.12 18.57 -3.81
C ASP A 13 20.50 18.69 -5.22
N HIS A 14 21.34 19.08 -6.18
CA HIS A 14 20.87 19.39 -7.52
C HIS A 14 20.31 18.17 -8.26
N ALA A 15 20.89 16.98 -8.05
CA ALA A 15 20.43 15.75 -8.69
C ALA A 15 19.02 15.38 -8.21
N ARG A 16 18.79 15.45 -6.89
CA ARG A 16 17.48 15.18 -6.28
C ARG A 16 16.42 16.20 -6.68
N LEU A 17 16.81 17.47 -6.84
CA LEU A 17 15.89 18.49 -7.35
C LEU A 17 15.44 18.15 -8.78
N MET A 18 16.36 17.68 -9.63
CA MET A 18 16.04 17.24 -10.98
C MET A 18 15.17 15.98 -10.98
N GLU A 19 15.44 15.01 -10.11
CA GLU A 19 14.58 13.82 -9.94
C GLU A 19 13.15 14.21 -9.54
N LEU A 20 13.00 15.11 -8.55
CA LEU A 20 11.70 15.61 -8.12
C LEU A 20 10.99 16.35 -9.27
N TYR A 21 11.72 17.15 -10.05
CA TYR A 21 11.18 17.79 -11.24
C TYR A 21 10.69 16.76 -12.25
N TYR A 22 11.47 15.71 -12.56
CA TYR A 22 11.02 14.65 -13.47
C TYR A 22 9.77 13.93 -12.95
N TRP A 23 9.71 13.61 -11.66
CA TRP A 23 8.50 13.03 -11.05
C TRP A 23 7.28 13.94 -11.16
N THR A 24 7.45 15.27 -11.17
CA THR A 24 6.31 16.18 -11.39
C THR A 24 5.74 16.12 -12.81
N GLN A 25 6.53 15.63 -13.78
CA GLN A 25 6.08 15.47 -15.16
C GLN A 25 5.34 14.15 -15.38
N GLU A 26 5.48 13.19 -14.47
CA GLU A 26 4.79 11.90 -14.58
C GLU A 26 3.29 12.06 -14.28
N PRO A 27 2.39 11.70 -15.23
CA PRO A 27 0.95 11.84 -15.03
C PRO A 27 0.46 11.08 -13.79
N GLY A 28 -0.26 11.77 -12.90
CA GLY A 28 -0.85 11.17 -11.70
C GLY A 28 0.10 10.98 -10.52
N LEU A 29 1.41 11.16 -10.70
CA LEU A 29 2.38 10.88 -9.63
C LEU A 29 2.29 11.89 -8.48
N LEU A 30 2.04 13.17 -8.78
CA LEU A 30 1.85 14.18 -7.74
C LEU A 30 0.59 13.94 -6.92
N GLU A 31 -0.48 13.47 -7.53
CA GLU A 31 -1.72 13.08 -6.88
C GLU A 31 -1.48 11.92 -5.92
N ILE A 32 -0.73 10.90 -6.35
CA ILE A 32 -0.32 9.77 -5.51
C ILE A 32 0.52 10.23 -4.32
N ILE A 33 1.55 11.07 -4.57
CA ILE A 33 2.42 11.59 -3.51
C ILE A 33 1.61 12.38 -2.48
N ARG A 34 0.69 13.25 -2.93
CA ARG A 34 -0.17 14.02 -2.03
C ARG A 34 -1.12 13.12 -1.25
N ALA A 35 -1.70 12.11 -1.88
CA ALA A 35 -2.58 11.15 -1.22
C ALA A 35 -1.84 10.41 -0.11
N ILE A 36 -0.64 9.88 -0.39
CA ILE A 36 0.20 9.19 0.61
C ILE A 36 0.64 10.15 1.72
N ALA A 37 1.05 11.37 1.38
CA ALA A 37 1.47 12.36 2.37
C ALA A 37 0.32 12.79 3.30
N GLY A 38 -0.91 12.83 2.77
CA GLY A 38 -2.13 13.17 3.49
C GLY A 38 -2.73 12.03 4.33
N MET A 39 -2.30 10.78 4.13
CA MET A 39 -2.77 9.64 4.94
C MET A 39 -2.36 9.78 6.40
N SER A 40 -3.19 9.25 7.31
CA SER A 40 -2.80 9.03 8.70
C SER A 40 -1.59 8.10 8.79
N ALA A 41 -0.88 8.13 9.92
CA ALA A 41 0.23 7.21 10.17
C ALA A 41 -0.22 5.74 10.06
N SER A 42 -1.38 5.40 10.65
CA SER A 42 -1.97 4.07 10.57
C SER A 42 -2.35 3.67 9.14
N GLY A 43 -2.83 4.60 8.32
CA GLY A 43 -3.14 4.34 6.91
C GLY A 43 -1.89 4.04 6.08
N ARG A 44 -0.79 4.78 6.33
CA ARG A 44 0.51 4.50 5.72
C ARG A 44 1.06 3.14 6.12
N GLU A 45 1.02 2.81 7.41
CA GLU A 45 1.50 1.52 7.91
C GLU A 45 0.71 0.33 7.35
N ALA A 46 -0.62 0.46 7.24
CA ALA A 46 -1.46 -0.54 6.62
C ALA A 46 -1.15 -0.73 5.14
N LEU A 47 -0.95 0.36 4.40
CA LEU A 47 -0.58 0.32 2.97
C LEU A 47 0.80 -0.32 2.75
N GLU A 48 1.79 0.04 3.56
CA GLU A 48 3.12 -0.57 3.50
C GLU A 48 3.07 -2.07 3.83
N SER A 49 2.31 -2.45 4.85
CA SER A 49 2.12 -3.85 5.23
C SER A 49 1.42 -4.63 4.13
N PHE A 50 0.39 -4.06 3.51
CA PHE A 50 -0.29 -4.66 2.36
C PHE A 50 0.69 -4.96 1.22
N PHE A 51 1.52 -4.00 0.80
CA PHE A 51 2.49 -4.24 -0.28
C PHE A 51 3.63 -5.19 0.11
N ARG A 52 4.06 -5.19 1.38
CA ARG A 52 5.07 -6.16 1.85
C ARG A 52 4.54 -7.60 1.85
N LEU A 53 3.26 -7.79 2.18
CA LEU A 53 2.64 -9.11 2.28
C LEU A 53 2.02 -9.59 0.97
N GLY A 54 1.51 -8.69 0.14
CA GLY A 54 0.82 -8.97 -1.12
C GLY A 54 1.71 -9.52 -2.23
N GLY A 55 3.03 -9.48 -2.07
CA GLY A 55 3.98 -10.06 -3.01
C GLY A 55 4.05 -9.27 -4.32
N ASP A 56 3.77 -9.94 -5.45
CA ASP A 56 3.87 -9.35 -6.79
C ASP A 56 2.85 -8.22 -6.99
N PRO A 57 3.30 -6.96 -7.23
CA PRO A 57 2.41 -5.84 -7.50
C PRO A 57 1.45 -6.06 -8.68
N GLN A 58 1.78 -6.94 -9.63
CA GLN A 58 0.90 -7.29 -10.75
C GLN A 58 -0.36 -8.05 -10.31
N THR A 59 -0.39 -8.55 -9.08
CA THR A 59 -1.52 -9.30 -8.50
C THR A 59 -2.44 -8.44 -7.64
N VAL A 60 -2.16 -7.14 -7.54
CA VAL A 60 -2.99 -6.18 -6.80
C VAL A 60 -4.03 -5.57 -7.72
N SER A 61 -5.30 -5.71 -7.37
CA SER A 61 -6.40 -4.95 -8.00
C SER A 61 -6.73 -3.72 -7.15
N ALA A 62 -7.24 -2.68 -7.81
CA ALA A 62 -7.60 -1.42 -7.16
C ALA A 62 -8.96 -0.97 -7.67
N ASN A 63 -9.93 -0.80 -6.76
CA ASN A 63 -11.29 -0.43 -7.10
C ASN A 63 -11.76 0.75 -6.24
N TRP A 64 -12.51 1.66 -6.86
CA TRP A 64 -13.18 2.74 -6.15
C TRP A 64 -14.56 2.28 -5.70
N GLU A 65 -14.81 2.40 -4.41
CA GLU A 65 -16.13 2.23 -3.81
C GLU A 65 -17.00 3.46 -4.02
N THR A 66 -18.31 3.27 -3.92
CA THR A 66 -19.31 4.35 -4.13
C THR A 66 -19.21 5.50 -3.12
N ASP A 67 -18.57 5.26 -1.97
CA ASP A 67 -18.29 6.26 -0.93
C ASP A 67 -16.97 7.03 -1.16
N GLY A 68 -16.28 6.76 -2.27
CA GLY A 68 -15.00 7.39 -2.63
C GLY A 68 -13.79 6.75 -1.95
N ARG A 69 -13.94 5.60 -1.29
CA ARG A 69 -12.79 4.84 -0.78
C ARG A 69 -12.11 4.06 -1.90
N LEU A 70 -10.78 4.07 -1.92
CA LEU A 70 -9.99 3.16 -2.73
C LEU A 70 -9.78 1.86 -1.94
N VAL A 71 -10.19 0.74 -2.51
CA VAL A 71 -9.94 -0.59 -1.97
C VAL A 71 -8.86 -1.26 -2.82
N LEU A 72 -7.84 -1.79 -2.16
CA LEU A 72 -6.79 -2.59 -2.76
C LEU A 72 -6.98 -4.04 -2.35
N GLU A 73 -6.97 -4.95 -3.31
CA GLU A 73 -7.15 -6.38 -3.06
C GLU A 73 -6.00 -7.17 -3.69
N SER A 74 -5.64 -8.29 -3.07
CA SER A 74 -4.66 -9.23 -3.59
C SER A 74 -5.12 -10.64 -3.29
N ASP A 75 -5.33 -11.44 -4.34
CA ASP A 75 -5.76 -12.84 -4.22
C ASP A 75 -4.74 -13.67 -3.42
N ASN A 76 -3.45 -13.34 -3.56
CA ASN A 76 -2.37 -13.99 -2.84
C ASN A 76 -2.44 -13.69 -1.34
N LEU A 77 -2.71 -12.45 -0.96
CA LEU A 77 -2.84 -12.05 0.44
C LEU A 77 -4.09 -12.67 1.08
N GLY A 78 -5.21 -12.68 0.35
CA GLY A 78 -6.46 -13.31 0.80
C GLY A 78 -6.25 -14.79 1.16
N ARG A 79 -5.61 -15.54 0.25
CA ARG A 79 -5.28 -16.96 0.49
C ARG A 79 -4.30 -17.16 1.64
N ALA A 80 -3.26 -16.32 1.75
CA ALA A 80 -2.29 -16.44 2.84
C ALA A 80 -2.95 -16.20 4.22
N LEU A 81 -3.82 -15.19 4.32
CA LEU A 81 -4.57 -14.91 5.54
C LEU A 81 -5.59 -16.01 5.87
N GLU A 82 -6.22 -16.61 4.85
CA GLU A 82 -7.12 -17.75 5.04
C GLU A 82 -6.38 -18.96 5.62
N VAL A 83 -5.21 -19.30 5.08
CA VAL A 83 -4.36 -20.40 5.61
C VAL A 83 -3.90 -20.10 7.04
N VAL A 84 -3.46 -18.88 7.33
CA VAL A 84 -3.06 -18.48 8.68
C VAL A 84 -4.24 -18.56 9.65
N THR A 85 -5.41 -18.09 9.25
CA THR A 85 -6.63 -18.15 10.07
C THR A 85 -7.04 -19.61 10.32
N TYR A 86 -6.93 -20.48 9.31
CA TYR A 86 -7.17 -21.91 9.44
C TYR A 86 -6.21 -22.57 10.43
N LEU A 87 -4.91 -22.30 10.32
CA LEU A 87 -3.89 -22.83 11.25
C LEU A 87 -4.03 -22.23 12.66
N MET A 88 -4.50 -21.00 12.81
CA MET A 88 -4.78 -20.43 14.12
C MET A 88 -6.05 -21.03 14.76
N ALA A 89 -7.03 -21.41 13.94
CA ALA A 89 -8.27 -22.05 14.38
C ALA A 89 -8.10 -23.55 14.72
N ASP A 90 -7.19 -24.26 14.04
CA ASP A 90 -6.74 -25.62 14.38
C ASP A 90 -5.21 -25.75 14.20
N PRO A 91 -4.41 -25.40 15.21
CA PRO A 91 -2.94 -25.40 15.14
C PRO A 91 -2.31 -26.79 15.05
N THR A 92 -3.12 -27.85 15.19
CA THR A 92 -2.69 -29.25 15.12
C THR A 92 -3.18 -29.95 13.85
N GLY A 93 -4.24 -29.47 13.20
CA GLY A 93 -4.89 -30.12 12.05
C GLY A 93 -5.65 -31.40 12.41
N ILE A 94 -5.93 -31.64 13.70
CA ILE A 94 -6.44 -32.92 14.22
C ILE A 94 -7.97 -32.88 14.44
N ILE A 95 -8.60 -31.70 14.50
CA ILE A 95 -9.90 -31.55 15.16
C ILE A 95 -11.09 -31.87 14.23
N ARG A 96 -10.90 -31.97 12.90
CA ARG A 96 -12.02 -32.16 11.94
C ARG A 96 -12.05 -33.48 11.16
N GLU A 97 -11.24 -34.48 11.50
CA GLU A 97 -11.42 -35.86 10.97
C GLU A 97 -12.51 -36.66 11.72
N SER A 98 -13.33 -36.00 12.54
CA SER A 98 -14.36 -36.66 13.38
C SER A 98 -15.75 -36.04 13.21
N GLU A 99 -16.21 -35.84 11.98
CA GLU A 99 -17.65 -35.83 11.71
C GLU A 99 -18.05 -37.17 11.08
N PRO A 100 -18.85 -38.00 11.77
CA PRO A 100 -19.36 -39.24 11.20
C PRO A 100 -20.55 -38.95 10.27
N ASN A 101 -20.38 -39.36 9.01
CA ASN A 101 -21.39 -39.77 8.01
C ASN A 101 -22.48 -38.76 7.58
#